data_AF-A0A1H5RYJ0-F1
#
_entry.id   AF-A0A1H5RYJ0-F1
#
_cell.length_a   1.000
_cell.length_b   1.000
_cell.length_c   1.000
_cell.angle_alpha   90.00
_cell.angle_beta   90.00
_cell.angle_gamma   90.00
#
_symmetry.space_group_name_H-M   'P 1'
#
loop_
_entity.id
_entity.type
_entity.pdbx_description
1 polymer ?
#
loop_
_entity_poly.entity_id
_entity_poly.type
_entity_poly.pdbx_seq_one_letter_code
_entity_poly.pdbx_strand_id
1 'polypeptide(L)'
;MNGLEQQFILEISSFENIAFWHRNLGRGKGFALNGYKSNHYPDFVLITKTRIGIVVETKGLERDNSDSASTLRLGKSYVRLYDDF
;
A
#
# COMPACT_ATOMS: atom_id res chain seq x y z
N MET A 1 6.35 12.25 5.38
CA MET A 1 5.76 11.16 6.17
C MET A 1 4.93 11.82 7.23
N ASN A 2 3.62 11.53 7.27
CA ASN A 2 2.73 12.09 8.29
C ASN A 2 2.75 11.21 9.57
N GLY A 3 2.08 11.66 10.64
CA GLY A 3 2.08 10.94 11.92
C GLY A 3 1.47 9.53 11.85
N LEU A 4 0.43 9.33 11.03
CA LEU A 4 -0.19 8.03 10.80
C LEU A 4 0.75 7.09 10.05
N GLU A 5 1.35 7.55 8.96
CA GLU A 5 2.36 6.79 8.19
C GLU A 5 3.54 6.37 9.08
N GLN A 6 3.98 7.26 9.98
CA GLN A 6 5.07 6.99 10.90
C GLN A 6 4.70 5.95 11.95
N GLN A 7 3.52 6.06 12.57
CA GLN A 7 3.04 5.06 13.53
C GLN A 7 2.91 3.69 12.88
N PHE A 8 2.30 3.65 11.69
CA PHE A 8 2.15 2.43 10.92
C PHE A 8 3.49 1.73 10.67
N ILE A 9 4.49 2.46 10.16
CA ILE A 9 5.75 1.81 9.80
C ILE A 9 6.58 1.40 11.03
N LEU A 10 6.45 2.11 12.16
CA LEU A 10 7.09 1.71 13.41
C LEU A 10 6.52 0.39 13.93
N GLU A 11 5.19 0.22 13.86
CA GLU A 11 4.52 -1.03 14.24
C GLU A 11 4.92 -2.16 13.29
N ILE A 12 4.77 -1.98 11.97
CA ILE A 12 5.14 -2.99 10.97
C ILE A 12 6.61 -3.40 11.05
N SER A 13 7.52 -2.44 11.31
CA SER A 13 8.96 -2.74 11.42
C SER A 13 9.30 -3.63 12.61
N SER A 14 8.41 -3.74 13.61
CA SER A 14 8.60 -4.61 14.77
C SER A 14 8.27 -6.08 14.49
N PHE A 15 7.61 -6.38 13.38
CA PHE A 15 7.12 -7.72 13.10
C PHE A 15 8.25 -8.62 12.56
N GLU A 16 8.45 -9.77 13.19
CA GLU A 16 9.50 -10.72 12.81
C GLU A 16 9.32 -11.30 11.41
N ASN A 17 8.11 -11.31 10.87
CA ASN A 17 7.82 -11.86 9.54
C ASN A 17 8.07 -10.87 8.40
N ILE A 18 8.41 -9.61 8.68
CA ILE A 18 8.77 -8.61 7.69
C ILE A 18 10.27 -8.72 7.38
N ALA A 19 10.60 -8.86 6.10
CA ALA A 19 11.98 -8.90 5.63
C ALA A 19 12.49 -7.51 5.24
N PHE A 20 11.62 -6.71 4.63
CA PHE A 20 11.97 -5.39 4.10
C PHE A 20 10.72 -4.52 3.96
N TRP A 21 10.92 -3.21 4.06
CA TRP A 21 9.91 -2.22 3.71
C TRP A 21 10.55 -1.03 3.00
N HIS A 22 9.76 -0.38 2.16
CA HIS A 22 10.14 0.85 1.47
C HIS A 22 8.99 1.84 1.53
N ARG A 23 9.29 3.08 1.96
CA ARG A 23 8.37 4.20 1.76
C ARG A 23 8.41 4.62 0.30
N ASN A 24 7.29 4.52 -0.37
CA ASN A 24 7.19 4.83 -1.78
C ASN A 24 6.88 6.32 -1.96
N LEU A 25 7.61 6.96 -2.87
CA LEU A 25 7.41 8.37 -3.18
C LEU A 25 6.32 8.53 -4.24
N GLY A 26 5.80 9.75 -4.38
CA GLY A 26 4.81 10.05 -5.41
C GLY A 26 5.38 10.06 -6.84
N ARG A 27 4.55 10.56 -7.76
CA ARG A 27 4.87 10.73 -9.18
C ARG A 27 6.27 11.28 -9.43
N GLY A 28 6.99 10.62 -10.34
CA GLY A 28 8.33 11.02 -10.79
C GLY A 28 9.48 10.54 -9.89
N LYS A 29 9.18 9.94 -8.72
CA LYS A 29 10.21 9.43 -7.80
C LYS A 29 9.91 8.06 -7.21
N GLY A 30 8.66 7.61 -7.20
CA GLY A 30 8.30 6.29 -6.69
C GLY A 30 7.74 5.35 -7.74
N PHE A 31 7.54 4.13 -7.27
CA PHE A 31 6.93 3.04 -7.98
C PHE A 31 5.44 3.30 -8.18
N ALA A 32 4.99 3.12 -9.42
CA ALA A 32 3.62 3.33 -9.82
C ALA A 32 2.95 2.00 -10.18
N LEU A 33 1.79 1.76 -9.60
CA LEU A 33 0.86 0.76 -10.10
C LEU A 33 0.03 1.38 -11.22
N ASN A 34 -0.17 0.62 -12.30
CA ASN A 34 -1.11 1.02 -13.34
C ASN A 34 -2.51 1.10 -12.74
N GLY A 35 -3.06 2.31 -12.65
CA GLY A 35 -4.42 2.55 -12.20
C GLY A 35 -5.35 2.87 -13.36
N TYR A 36 -6.66 2.68 -13.15
CA TYR A 36 -7.67 2.80 -14.20
C TYR A 36 -7.76 4.18 -14.86
N LYS A 37 -7.65 5.27 -14.07
CA LYS A 37 -7.67 6.66 -14.57
C LYS A 37 -6.29 7.33 -14.57
N SER A 38 -5.41 6.90 -13.67
CA SER A 38 -4.06 7.43 -13.49
C SER A 38 -3.23 6.41 -12.72
N ASN A 39 -1.90 6.50 -12.85
CA ASN A 39 -1.00 5.70 -12.03
C ASN A 39 -1.24 5.96 -10.55
N HIS A 40 -1.33 4.88 -9.78
CA HIS A 40 -1.48 4.90 -8.33
C HIS A 40 -0.11 4.69 -7.68
N TYR A 41 0.17 5.48 -6.64
CA TYR A 41 1.44 5.44 -5.91
C TYR A 41 1.08 5.11 -4.46
N PRO A 42 1.21 3.85 -4.05
CA PRO A 42 0.95 3.48 -2.66
C PRO A 42 1.92 4.17 -1.72
N ASP A 43 1.59 4.29 -0.45
CA ASP A 43 2.47 4.88 0.56
C ASP A 43 3.67 3.98 0.89
N PHE A 44 3.47 2.67 0.94
CA PHE A 44 4.52 1.69 1.28
C PHE A 44 4.45 0.42 0.44
N VAL A 45 5.62 -0.20 0.29
CA VAL A 45 5.78 -1.57 -0.21
C VAL A 45 6.51 -2.38 0.85
N LEU A 46 5.94 -3.52 1.23
CA LEU A 46 6.47 -4.44 2.23
C LEU A 46 6.76 -5.79 1.58
N ILE A 47 7.83 -6.45 2.02
CA ILE A 47 8.16 -7.82 1.63
C ILE A 47 8.26 -8.66 2.90
N THR A 48 7.51 -9.76 2.97
CA THR A 48 7.62 -10.73 4.06
C THR A 48 8.83 -11.65 3.85
N LYS A 49 9.29 -12.32 4.92
CA LYS A 49 10.33 -13.36 4.84
C LYS A 49 9.91 -14.54 3.95
N THR A 50 8.61 -14.76 3.77
CA THR A 50 8.03 -15.74 2.84
C THR A 50 7.89 -15.22 1.41
N ARG A 51 8.49 -14.07 1.08
CA ARG A 51 8.52 -13.44 -0.26
C ARG A 51 7.16 -12.97 -0.77
N ILE A 52 6.21 -12.72 0.13
CA ILE A 52 4.93 -12.10 -0.22
C ILE A 52 5.12 -10.58 -0.29
N GLY A 53 4.72 -9.97 -1.41
CA GLY A 53 4.72 -8.52 -1.58
C GLY A 53 3.38 -7.91 -1.17
N ILE A 54 3.43 -6.95 -0.26
CA ILE A 54 2.25 -6.25 0.25
C ILE A 54 2.38 -4.77 -0.09
N VAL A 55 1.34 -4.21 -0.68
CA VAL A 55 1.24 -2.79 -1.00
C VAL A 55 0.28 -2.13 -0.03
N VAL A 56 0.68 -1.02 0.58
CA VAL A 56 -0.10 -0.36 1.62
C VAL A 56 -0.40 1.08 1.24
N GLU A 57 -1.67 1.45 1.42
CA GLU A 57 -2.17 2.82 1.35
C GLU A 57 -2.71 3.18 2.74
N THR A 58 -2.10 4.18 3.39
CA THR A 58 -2.54 4.68 4.69
C THR A 58 -3.59 5.77 4.49
N LYS A 59 -4.74 5.64 5.15
CA LYS A 59 -5.82 6.64 5.09
C LYS A 59 -6.00 7.29 6.46
N GLY A 60 -5.98 8.62 6.50
CA GLY A 60 -6.31 9.38 7.70
C GLY A 60 -7.82 9.42 7.98
N LEU A 61 -8.20 9.40 9.26
CA LEU A 61 -9.59 9.39 9.74
C LEU A 61 -10.44 10.58 9.27
N GLU A 62 -9.85 11.72 8.89
CA GLU A 62 -10.61 12.92 8.46
C GLU A 62 -11.13 12.90 7.01
N ARG A 63 -10.83 11.88 6.21
CA ARG A 63 -11.19 11.82 4.78
C ARG A 63 -12.25 10.75 4.45
N ASP A 64 -13.07 10.39 5.41
CA ASP A 64 -14.02 9.28 5.28
C ASP A 64 -15.31 9.61 4.50
N ASN A 65 -15.27 10.40 3.41
CA ASN A 65 -16.52 10.65 2.66
C ASN A 65 -16.48 10.98 1.16
N SER A 66 -15.46 10.62 0.37
CA SER A 66 -15.61 10.79 -1.09
C SER A 66 -14.86 9.88 -2.07
N ASP A 67 -14.07 8.88 -1.66
CA ASP A 67 -13.29 8.07 -2.63
C ASP A 67 -13.15 6.57 -2.30
N SER A 68 -14.08 6.02 -1.54
CA SER A 68 -14.04 4.64 -1.03
C SER A 68 -14.29 3.57 -2.11
N ALA A 69 -15.09 3.86 -3.14
CA ALA A 69 -15.49 2.86 -4.16
C ALA A 69 -14.38 2.50 -5.16
N SER A 70 -13.55 3.47 -5.56
CA SER A 70 -12.44 3.29 -6.50
C SER A 70 -11.30 2.47 -5.86
N THR A 71 -10.98 2.80 -4.60
CA THR A 71 -9.95 2.14 -3.80
C THR A 71 -10.33 0.69 -3.46
N LEU A 72 -11.59 0.42 -3.07
CA LEU A 72 -12.07 -0.95 -2.79
C LEU A 72 -12.03 -1.86 -4.02
N ARG A 73 -12.37 -1.33 -5.20
CA ARG A 73 -12.40 -2.12 -6.44
C ARG A 73 -10.99 -2.51 -6.92
N LEU A 74 -10.00 -1.64 -6.70
CA LEU A 74 -8.58 -1.94 -6.96
C LEU A 74 -8.07 -3.03 -6.01
N GLY A 75 -8.33 -2.91 -4.71
CA GLY A 75 -7.94 -3.93 -3.73
C GLY A 75 -8.48 -5.32 -4.08
N LYS A 76 -9.77 -5.42 -4.45
CA LYS A 76 -10.40 -6.68 -4.88
C LYS A 76 -9.80 -7.28 -6.16
N SER A 77 -9.35 -6.43 -7.09
CA SER A 77 -8.75 -6.88 -8.35
C SER A 77 -7.37 -7.51 -8.14
N TYR A 78 -6.61 -7.01 -7.17
CA TYR A 78 -5.31 -7.57 -6.80
C TYR A 78 -5.41 -8.88 -6.04
N VAL A 79 -6.36 -9.02 -5.11
CA VAL A 79 -6.59 -10.31 -4.40
C VAL A 79 -6.95 -11.41 -5.39
N ARG A 80 -7.83 -11.12 -6.36
CA ARG A 80 -8.23 -12.09 -7.39
C ARG A 80 -7.05 -12.62 -8.22
N LEU A 81 -6.06 -11.77 -8.54
CA LEU A 81 -4.88 -12.19 -9.31
C LEU A 81 -3.92 -13.07 -8.52
N TYR A 82 -3.97 -13.04 -7.18
CA TYR A 82 -3.17 -13.93 -6.33
C TYR A 82 -3.82 -15.30 -6.14
N ASP A 83 -5.15 -15.39 -6.18
CA ASP A 83 -5.89 -16.65 -6.04
C ASP A 83 -5.88 -17.52 -7.32
N ASP A 84 -5.48 -16.95 -8.47
CA ASP A 84 -5.41 -17.64 -9.77
C ASP A 84 -4.03 -18.31 -10.04
N PHE A 85 -3.13 -18.37 -9.04
CA PHE A 85 -1.83 -19.07 -9.07
C PHE A 85 -1.67 -20.06 -7.90
#